data_AF-A0A0P7ZGE2-F1
#
_entry.id   AF-A0A0P7ZGE2-F1
#
_cell.length_a   1.000
_cell.length_b   1.000
_cell.length_c   1.000
_cell.angle_alpha   90.00
_cell.angle_beta   90.00
_cell.angle_gamma   90.00
#
_symmetry.space_group_name_H-M   'P 1'
#
loop_
_entity.id
_entity.type
_entity.pdbx_description
1 polymer ?
#
loop_
_entity_poly.entity_id
_entity_poly.type
_entity_poly.pdbx_seq_one_letter_code
_entity_poly.pdbx_strand_id
1 'polypeptide(L)' 'MSKSQINSAETSALLTRLGNKGVRKALDENRRLGIANVFSKDGKIYYQLPNGDITAKKPEST' A
#
# COMPACT_ATOMS: atom_id res chain seq x y z
N MET A 1 16.30 23.85 -27.18
CA MET A 1 15.60 23.66 -25.89
C MET A 1 16.39 22.66 -25.08
N SER A 2 16.95 23.09 -23.94
CA SER A 2 17.73 22.21 -23.06
C SER A 2 16.80 21.18 -22.45
N LYS A 3 17.08 19.89 -22.69
CA LYS A 3 16.43 18.80 -21.95
C LYS A 3 16.87 18.98 -20.50
N SER A 4 15.99 19.56 -19.68
CA SER A 4 16.09 19.53 -18.22
C SER A 4 16.59 18.14 -17.82
N GLN A 5 17.78 18.08 -17.24
CA GLN A 5 18.34 16.84 -16.74
C GLN A 5 17.42 16.36 -15.62
N ILE A 6 16.54 15.42 -15.95
CA ILE A 6 15.70 14.75 -14.97
C ILE A 6 16.66 14.00 -14.05
N ASN A 7 16.84 14.49 -12.82
CA ASN A 7 17.59 13.78 -11.81
C ASN A 7 16.80 12.51 -11.45
N SER A 8 17.34 11.36 -11.86
CA SER A 8 16.70 10.05 -11.70
C SER A 8 16.42 9.74 -10.24
N ALA A 9 17.29 10.17 -9.32
CA ALA A 9 17.12 10.00 -7.88
C ALA A 9 15.92 10.81 -7.34
N GLU A 10 15.79 12.08 -7.73
CA GLU A 10 14.66 12.93 -7.32
C GLU A 10 13.34 12.42 -7.87
N THR A 11 13.34 11.98 -9.12
CA THR A 11 12.14 11.42 -9.76
C THR A 11 11.71 10.13 -9.08
N SER A 12 12.66 9.23 -8.78
CA SER A 12 12.38 8.02 -8.01
C SER A 12 11.82 8.35 -6.63
N ALA A 13 12.42 9.29 -5.90
CA ALA A 13 11.95 9.69 -4.58
C ALA A 13 10.52 10.28 -4.61
N LEU A 14 10.21 11.09 -5.63
CA LEU A 14 8.87 11.64 -5.83
C LEU A 14 7.84 10.52 -6.09
N LEU A 15 8.15 9.59 -6.99
CA LEU A 15 7.27 8.46 -7.30
C LEU A 15 7.03 7.58 -6.07
N THR A 16 8.08 7.24 -5.31
CA THR A 16 7.96 6.49 -4.05
C THR A 16 7.08 7.22 -3.05
N ARG A 17 7.26 8.54 -2.88
CA ARG A 17 6.44 9.35 -1.97
C ARG A 17 4.96 9.35 -2.37
N LEU A 18 4.67 9.51 -3.66
CA LEU A 18 3.29 9.50 -4.17
C LEU A 18 2.65 8.11 -4.02
N GLY A 19 3.38 7.05 -4.35
CA GLY A 19 2.94 5.66 -4.14
C GLY A 19 2.60 5.38 -2.67
N ASN A 20 3.51 5.73 -1.75
CA ASN A 20 3.29 5.57 -0.31
C ASN A 20 2.06 6.34 0.20
N LYS A 21 1.80 7.54 -0.36
CA LYS A 21 0.60 8.32 -0.04
C LYS A 21 -0.67 7.62 -0.53
N GLY A 22 -0.65 7.07 -1.74
CA GLY A 22 -1.77 6.29 -2.29
C GLY A 22 -2.08 5.06 -1.46
N VAL A 23 -1.06 4.26 -1.13
CA VAL A 23 -1.18 3.07 -0.29
C VAL A 23 -1.78 3.43 1.08
N ARG A 24 -1.25 4.44 1.78
CA ARG A 24 -1.79 4.86 3.08
C ARG A 24 -3.29 5.19 3.02
N LYS A 25 -3.70 5.98 2.03
CA LYS A 25 -5.12 6.31 1.84
C LYS A 25 -6.00 5.09 1.62
N ALA A 26 -5.54 4.13 0.81
CA ALA A 26 -6.28 2.89 0.58
C ALA A 26 -6.40 2.05 1.87
N LEU A 27 -5.31 1.96 2.64
CA LEU A 27 -5.30 1.22 3.91
C LEU A 27 -6.21 1.87 4.96
N ASP A 28 -6.24 3.20 5.01
CA ASP A 28 -7.10 3.97 5.91
C ASP A 28 -8.58 3.79 5.55
N GLU A 29 -8.91 3.83 4.25
CA GLU A 29 -10.27 3.65 3.75
C GLU A 29 -10.78 2.23 3.99
N ASN A 30 -9.94 1.21 3.77
CA ASN A 30 -10.26 -0.17 4.12
C ASN A 30 -10.62 -0.30 5.60
N ARG A 31 -9.82 0.30 6.51
CA ARG A 31 -10.15 0.30 7.95
C ARG A 31 -11.47 1.00 8.23
N ARG A 32 -11.74 2.14 7.59
CA ARG A 32 -13.01 2.87 7.72
C ARG A 32 -14.21 2.04 7.27
N LEU A 33 -14.04 1.21 6.24
CA LEU A 33 -15.07 0.34 5.67
C LEU A 33 -15.16 -1.05 6.33
N GLY A 34 -14.29 -1.37 7.29
CA GLY A 34 -14.23 -2.72 7.87
C GLY A 34 -13.68 -3.79 6.91
N ILE A 35 -12.95 -3.38 5.87
CA ILE A 35 -12.31 -4.26 4.90
C ILE A 35 -10.90 -4.59 5.39
N ALA A 36 -10.50 -5.85 5.29
CA ALA A 36 -9.14 -6.26 5.64
C ALA A 36 -8.11 -5.67 4.66
N ASN A 37 -7.00 -5.17 5.20
CA ASN A 37 -5.84 -4.74 4.41
C ASN A 37 -5.04 -5.94 3.92
N VAL A 38 -4.59 -5.91 2.67
CA VAL A 38 -3.84 -7.01 2.06
C VAL A 38 -2.37 -6.63 1.91
N PHE A 39 -1.49 -7.50 2.36
CA PHE A 39 -0.04 -7.35 2.25
C PHE A 39 0.57 -8.60 1.62
N SER A 40 1.69 -8.44 0.92
CA SER A 40 2.52 -9.54 0.46
C SER A 40 3.89 -9.43 1.12
N LYS A 41 4.35 -10.53 1.72
CA LYS A 41 5.69 -10.63 2.31
C LYS A 41 6.24 -12.02 2.00
N ASP A 42 7.46 -12.06 1.44
CA ASP A 42 8.15 -13.29 1.05
C ASP A 42 7.30 -14.22 0.16
N GLY A 43 6.54 -13.60 -0.77
CA GLY A 43 5.64 -14.31 -1.69
C GLY A 43 4.35 -14.83 -1.06
N LYS A 44 4.10 -14.58 0.23
CA LYS A 44 2.89 -14.97 0.95
C LYS A 44 1.98 -13.78 1.20
N ILE A 45 0.67 -14.00 1.07
CA ILE A 45 -0.35 -12.99 1.34
C ILE A 45 -0.74 -13.03 2.82
N TYR A 46 -0.85 -11.83 3.40
CA TYR A 46 -1.32 -11.60 4.75
C TYR A 46 -2.45 -10.58 4.72
N TYR A 47 -3.40 -10.75 5.61
CA TYR A 47 -4.55 -9.88 5.80
C TYR A 47 -4.45 -9.26 7.19
N GLN A 48 -4.47 -7.93 7.29
CA GLN A 48 -4.70 -7.24 8.54
C GLN A 48 -6.20 -6.94 8.65
N LEU A 49 -6.86 -7.59 9.59
CA LEU A 49 -8.27 -7.41 9.89
C LEU A 49 -8.54 -6.02 10.49
N PRO A 50 -9.80 -5.54 10.47
CA PRO A 50 -10.14 -4.22 11.02
C PRO A 50 -9.83 -4.06 12.52
N ASN A 51 -9.82 -5.16 13.28
CA ASN A 51 -9.44 -5.17 14.69
C ASN A 51 -7.91 -5.10 14.92
N GLY A 52 -7.11 -5.14 13.85
CA GLY A 52 -5.65 -5.11 13.89
C GLY A 52 -4.96 -6.47 13.80
N ASP A 53 -5.70 -7.59 13.92
CA ASP A 53 -5.13 -8.93 13.84
C ASP A 53 -4.57 -9.22 12.44
N ILE A 54 -3.47 -9.96 12.38
CA ILE A 54 -2.85 -10.36 11.12
C ILE A 54 -3.02 -11.86 10.92
N THR A 55 -3.53 -12.25 9.74
CA THR A 55 -3.76 -13.65 9.38
C THR A 55 -3.27 -13.95 7.96
N ALA A 56 -2.78 -15.17 7.74
CA ALA A 56 -2.50 -15.69 6.39
C ALA A 56 -3.72 -16.39 5.77
N LYS A 57 -4.81 -16.57 6.54
CA LYS A 57 -6.06 -17.13 6.03
C LYS A 57 -6.88 -16.01 5.41
N LYS A 58 -7.36 -16.23 4.17
CA LYS A 58 -8.24 -15.29 3.50
C LYS A 58 -9.53 -15.13 4.34
N PRO A 59 -9.93 -13.90 4.71
CA PRO A 59 -11.19 -13.68 5.39
C PRO A 59 -12.35 -14.01 4.46
N GLU A 60 -13.38 -14.66 5.00
CA GLU A 60 -14.62 -14.90 4.26
C GLU A 60 -15.35 -13.58 4.05
N SER A 61 -15.99 -13.43 2.89
CA SER A 61 -16.82 -12.27 2.60
C SER A 61 -18.16 -12.46 3.31
N THR A 62 -18.40 -11.71 4.40
CA THR A 62 -19.69 -11.66 5.08
C THR A 62 -20.74 -10.91 4.25
#